data_AF-A0A4R4ZFB7-F1
#
_entry.id   AF-A0A4R4ZFB7-F1
#
_cell.length_a   1.000
_cell.length_b   1.000
_cell.length_c   1.000
_cell.angle_alpha   90.00
_cell.angle_beta   90.00
_cell.angle_gamma   90.00
#
_symmetry.space_group_name_H-M   'P 1'
#
loop_
_entity.id
_entity.type
_entity.pdbx_description
1 polymer ?
#
loop_
_entity_poly.entity_id
_entity_poly.type
_entity_poly.pdbx_seq_one_letter_code
_entity_poly.pdbx_strand_id
1 'polypeptide(L)'
;MPDSTAAAPSTSGDELNQWINDVQPLVMRLETWHVDQEFEFQPDMSADSLLVLEEALVNSYRPEGGPDAADFLRGAMAYLGESLMMIAGGQWGWAADERPVVLPAPELHLEPVDPLNLIVEALESPVFGVFTGAADMLRDAVLERQAEHPGWKPVKEPTPGLDPWGSEDQHPWLAGWLAARTAQFDAWVADTGVEKAAWDFSPASLDVLGRLVTERYPGGEAFERDEEAPFAQGAIWYAGEVGIRNRSGAWRYREPAEGLPPEEVERNIYLLRPHVVQPAVREGGGDIPFFALLQAARERNPEAPRTRLGRYAAPTDSPVSYRGVQA
;
A
#
# COMPACT_ATOMS: atom_id res chain seq x y z
N MET A 1 5.52 -3.73 -52.25
CA MET A 1 5.69 -2.49 -51.46
C MET A 1 4.81 -1.43 -52.11
N PRO A 2 3.93 -0.74 -51.38
CA PRO A 2 3.89 -0.59 -49.93
C PRO A 2 2.57 -1.05 -49.31
N ASP A 3 2.64 -1.66 -48.13
CA ASP A 3 1.55 -1.63 -47.16
C ASP A 3 2.23 -1.48 -45.79
N SER A 4 2.15 -0.28 -45.22
CA SER A 4 2.58 -0.01 -43.86
C SER A 4 1.60 1.01 -43.31
N THR A 5 0.45 0.49 -42.86
CA THR A 5 -0.45 1.21 -41.98
C THR A 5 0.25 1.24 -40.62
N ALA A 6 1.00 2.31 -40.34
CA ALA A 6 1.43 2.62 -38.99
C ALA A 6 0.16 2.97 -38.18
N ALA A 7 -0.20 2.10 -37.23
CA ALA A 7 -1.11 2.48 -36.17
C ALA A 7 -0.43 3.59 -35.34
N ALA A 8 -1.09 4.75 -35.21
CA ALA A 8 -0.67 5.78 -34.27
C ALA A 8 -0.79 5.23 -32.82
N PRO A 9 0.14 5.54 -31.91
CA PRO A 9 0.04 5.08 -30.53
C PRO A 9 -1.08 5.82 -29.80
N SER A 10 -1.83 5.09 -28.99
CA SER A 10 -2.81 5.60 -28.03
C SER A 10 -2.09 6.24 -26.83
N THR A 11 -1.60 7.47 -27.00
CA THR A 11 -0.69 8.17 -26.06
C THR A 11 -1.27 8.38 -24.65
N SER A 12 -2.56 8.69 -24.53
CA SER A 12 -3.16 9.04 -23.23
C SER A 12 -3.23 7.86 -22.25
N GLY A 13 -3.29 6.62 -22.74
CA GLY A 13 -3.30 5.42 -21.87
C GLY A 13 -1.92 5.13 -21.29
N ASP A 14 -0.87 5.28 -22.10
CA ASP A 14 0.51 5.05 -21.68
C ASP A 14 0.99 6.13 -20.71
N GLU A 15 0.62 7.40 -20.94
CA GLU A 15 0.93 8.52 -20.06
C GLU A 15 0.27 8.40 -18.68
N LEU A 16 -1.00 8.02 -18.64
CA LEU A 16 -1.71 7.77 -17.39
C LEU A 16 -1.06 6.62 -16.59
N ASN A 17 -0.73 5.52 -17.27
CA ASN A 17 -0.06 4.39 -16.62
C ASN A 17 1.32 4.79 -16.08
N GLN A 18 2.08 5.60 -16.82
CA GLN A 18 3.35 6.12 -16.34
C GLN A 18 3.17 7.02 -15.12
N TRP A 19 2.20 7.93 -15.13
CA TRP A 19 1.89 8.77 -13.97
C TRP A 19 1.55 7.94 -12.74
N ILE A 20 0.64 6.97 -12.86
CA ILE A 20 0.22 6.10 -11.76
C ILE A 20 1.44 5.36 -11.15
N ASN A 21 2.36 4.87 -11.99
CA ASN A 21 3.60 4.24 -11.52
C ASN A 21 4.58 5.22 -10.85
N ASP A 22 4.54 6.50 -11.24
CA ASP A 22 5.38 7.56 -10.66
C ASP A 22 4.82 8.13 -9.36
N VAL A 23 3.52 7.96 -9.05
CA VAL A 23 2.87 8.57 -7.89
C VAL A 23 3.54 8.18 -6.57
N GLN A 24 3.78 6.88 -6.31
CA GLN A 24 4.46 6.46 -5.07
C GLN A 24 5.86 7.07 -4.91
N PRO A 25 6.76 6.99 -5.90
CA PRO A 25 8.09 7.57 -5.73
C PRO A 25 8.06 9.10 -5.68
N LEU A 26 7.08 9.76 -6.30
CA LEU A 26 6.85 11.21 -6.18
C LEU A 26 6.43 11.62 -4.76
N VAL A 27 5.43 10.92 -4.21
CA VAL A 27 4.93 11.15 -2.85
C VAL A 27 6.05 10.91 -1.83
N MET A 28 6.82 9.83 -1.98
CA MET A 28 7.98 9.55 -1.14
C MET A 28 9.03 10.69 -1.18
N ARG A 29 9.33 11.24 -2.36
CA ARG A 29 10.29 12.35 -2.50
C ARG A 29 9.75 13.65 -1.89
N LEU A 30 8.46 13.93 -2.06
CA LEU A 30 7.80 15.06 -1.41
C LEU A 30 8.02 15.03 0.11
N GLU A 31 7.73 13.89 0.73
CA GLU A 31 7.86 13.67 2.17
C GLU A 31 9.30 13.77 2.66
N THR A 32 10.24 13.22 1.89
CA THR A 32 11.62 13.05 2.36
C THR A 32 12.43 14.32 2.13
N TRP A 33 12.19 15.03 1.03
CA TRP A 33 13.13 16.04 0.52
C TRP A 33 12.54 17.44 0.34
N HIS A 34 11.22 17.56 0.11
CA HIS A 34 10.66 18.85 -0.32
C HIS A 34 9.87 19.58 0.77
N VAL A 35 9.27 18.84 1.71
CA VAL A 35 8.64 19.46 2.88
C VAL A 35 9.59 19.31 4.07
N ASP A 36 10.40 20.36 4.29
CA ASP A 36 11.42 20.40 5.35
C ASP A 36 10.78 20.25 6.74
N GLN A 37 11.59 19.91 7.76
CA GLN A 37 11.17 19.82 9.16
C GLN A 37 10.55 21.13 9.69
N GLU A 38 10.76 22.25 9.01
CA GLU A 38 10.20 23.56 9.39
C GLU A 38 8.66 23.60 9.38
N PHE A 39 8.01 22.80 8.53
CA PHE A 39 6.55 22.85 8.36
C PHE A 39 5.77 21.87 9.26
N GLU A 40 6.45 21.12 10.15
CA GLU A 40 5.82 20.05 10.97
C GLU A 40 4.92 19.09 10.15
N PHE A 41 5.26 18.88 8.87
CA PHE A 41 4.43 18.13 7.93
C PHE A 41 4.30 16.67 8.34
N GLN A 42 3.06 16.23 8.52
CA GLN A 42 2.71 14.85 8.80
C GLN A 42 2.10 14.19 7.57
N PRO A 43 2.75 13.12 7.07
CA PRO A 43 2.34 12.28 5.98
C PRO A 43 0.90 11.87 5.71
N ASP A 44 -0.10 12.19 6.52
CA ASP A 44 -1.21 11.27 6.77
C ASP A 44 -2.42 11.38 5.82
N MET A 45 -2.30 12.17 4.76
CA MET A 45 -3.38 12.47 3.80
C MET A 45 -4.62 13.10 4.46
N SER A 46 -4.46 13.74 5.63
CA SER A 46 -5.53 14.45 6.34
C SER A 46 -5.77 15.86 5.78
N ALA A 47 -6.85 16.51 6.23
CA ALA A 47 -7.07 17.92 5.93
C ALA A 47 -5.96 18.81 6.51
N ASP A 48 -5.44 18.47 7.69
CA ASP A 48 -4.37 19.24 8.33
C ASP A 48 -3.07 19.13 7.52
N SER A 49 -2.74 17.95 7.00
CA SER A 49 -1.56 17.78 6.14
C SER A 49 -1.69 18.52 4.81
N LEU A 50 -2.91 18.62 4.26
CA LEU A 50 -3.17 19.42 3.05
C LEU A 50 -2.96 20.91 3.29
N LEU A 51 -3.37 21.44 4.45
CA LEU A 51 -3.12 22.84 4.79
C LEU A 51 -1.61 23.14 4.89
N VAL A 52 -0.87 22.24 5.56
CA VAL A 52 0.59 22.36 5.69
C VAL A 52 1.29 22.24 4.33
N LEU A 53 0.85 21.33 3.46
CA LEU A 53 1.38 21.21 2.11
C LEU A 53 1.14 22.49 1.29
N GLU A 54 -0.05 23.09 1.40
CA GLU A 54 -0.36 24.36 0.75
C GLU A 54 0.57 25.47 1.23
N GLU A 55 0.75 25.60 2.55
CA GLU A 55 1.66 26.57 3.15
C GLU A 55 3.11 26.38 2.66
N ALA A 56 3.59 25.13 2.61
CA ALA A 56 4.92 24.81 2.10
C ALA A 56 5.08 25.19 0.62
N LEU A 57 4.09 24.90 -0.23
CA LEU A 57 4.11 25.28 -1.64
C LEU A 57 4.14 26.79 -1.82
N VAL A 58 3.22 27.51 -1.19
CA VAL A 58 3.12 28.97 -1.35
C VAL A 58 4.39 29.66 -0.89
N ASN A 59 4.98 29.21 0.22
CA ASN A 59 6.18 29.84 0.76
C ASN A 59 7.44 29.47 -0.02
N SER A 60 7.56 28.24 -0.52
CA SER A 60 8.85 27.69 -0.99
C SER A 60 8.91 27.39 -2.49
N TYR A 61 7.78 27.16 -3.17
CA TYR A 61 7.78 26.82 -4.59
C TYR A 61 8.19 28.02 -5.46
N ARG A 62 9.14 27.78 -6.38
CA ARG A 62 9.59 28.77 -7.36
C ARG A 62 9.61 28.14 -8.76
N PRO A 63 8.80 28.62 -9.71
CA PRO A 63 8.72 28.03 -11.06
C PRO A 63 10.08 27.98 -11.80
N GLU A 64 10.94 28.97 -11.55
CA GLU A 64 12.27 29.10 -12.16
C GLU A 64 13.32 28.16 -11.51
N GLY A 65 12.94 27.36 -10.51
CA GLY A 65 13.85 26.53 -9.71
C GLY A 65 14.40 25.29 -10.40
N GLY A 66 14.11 25.10 -11.71
CA GLY A 66 14.65 23.97 -12.48
C GLY A 66 14.05 22.62 -12.08
N PRO A 67 14.83 21.51 -12.21
CA PRO A 67 14.32 20.15 -11.99
C PRO A 67 13.73 19.91 -10.59
N ASP A 68 14.31 20.51 -9.55
CA ASP A 68 13.86 20.32 -8.17
C ASP A 68 12.48 20.95 -7.93
N ALA A 69 12.23 22.13 -8.50
CA ALA A 69 10.91 22.77 -8.44
C ALA A 69 9.85 21.96 -9.21
N ALA A 70 10.22 21.38 -10.36
CA ALA A 70 9.32 20.50 -11.11
C ALA A 70 9.01 19.21 -10.32
N ASP A 71 10.00 18.63 -9.63
CA ASP A 71 9.80 17.44 -8.80
C ASP A 71 8.92 17.76 -7.58
N PHE A 72 9.13 18.90 -6.91
CA PHE A 72 8.27 19.35 -5.81
C PHE A 72 6.82 19.54 -6.27
N LEU A 73 6.60 20.22 -7.40
CA LEU A 73 5.27 20.42 -7.96
C LEU A 73 4.57 19.09 -8.27
N ARG A 74 5.27 18.15 -8.94
CA ARG A 74 4.71 16.83 -9.26
C ARG A 74 4.42 16.02 -7.99
N GLY A 75 5.29 16.08 -6.98
CA GLY A 75 5.08 15.47 -5.67
C GLY A 75 3.83 16.00 -4.99
N ALA A 76 3.66 17.32 -4.97
CA ALA A 76 2.49 17.98 -4.43
C ALA A 76 1.20 17.60 -5.17
N MET A 77 1.22 17.58 -6.51
CA MET A 77 0.08 17.13 -7.32
C MET A 77 -0.32 15.70 -6.98
N ALA A 78 0.66 14.80 -6.86
CA ALA A 78 0.43 13.40 -6.51
C ALA A 78 -0.17 13.27 -5.10
N TYR A 79 0.42 13.92 -4.09
CA TYR A 79 -0.07 13.87 -2.72
C TYR A 79 -1.49 14.46 -2.58
N LEU A 80 -1.72 15.62 -3.19
CA LEU A 80 -3.03 16.27 -3.18
C LEU A 80 -4.08 15.38 -3.84
N GLY A 81 -3.80 14.84 -5.03
CA GLY A 81 -4.76 13.97 -5.71
C GLY A 81 -5.04 12.66 -4.97
N GLU A 82 -4.02 12.04 -4.38
CA GLU A 82 -4.21 10.87 -3.51
C GLU A 82 -5.07 11.19 -2.28
N SER A 83 -4.84 12.34 -1.64
CA SER A 83 -5.63 12.79 -0.49
C SER A 83 -7.11 13.00 -0.86
N LEU A 84 -7.37 13.60 -2.03
CA LEU A 84 -8.73 13.80 -2.54
C LEU A 84 -9.42 12.48 -2.88
N MET A 85 -8.71 11.53 -3.48
CA MET A 85 -9.23 10.18 -3.74
C MET A 85 -9.47 9.38 -2.46
N MET A 86 -8.70 9.61 -1.40
CA MET A 86 -8.98 9.03 -0.08
C MET A 86 -10.28 9.55 0.54
N ILE A 87 -10.81 10.68 0.06
CA ILE A 87 -12.10 11.22 0.52
C ILE A 87 -13.23 10.73 -0.40
N ALA A 88 -13.10 10.97 -1.70
CA ALA A 88 -14.19 10.78 -2.66
C ALA A 88 -14.14 9.44 -3.42
N GLY A 89 -13.15 8.59 -3.16
CA GLY A 89 -12.88 7.41 -3.97
C GLY A 89 -12.45 7.82 -5.38
N GLY A 90 -12.82 7.00 -6.36
CA GLY A 90 -12.54 7.27 -7.77
C GLY A 90 -11.18 6.77 -8.22
N GLN A 91 -10.58 7.44 -9.20
CA GLN A 91 -9.33 7.01 -9.83
C GLN A 91 -8.57 8.18 -10.43
N TRP A 92 -7.29 7.98 -10.74
CA TRP A 92 -6.56 8.89 -11.62
C TRP A 92 -7.14 8.85 -13.04
N GLY A 93 -7.20 10.01 -13.67
CA GLY A 93 -7.52 10.20 -15.08
C GLY A 93 -6.47 11.08 -15.77
N TRP A 94 -6.61 11.20 -17.09
CA TRP A 94 -5.76 12.05 -17.92
C TRP A 94 -6.62 13.08 -18.64
N ALA A 95 -6.37 14.36 -18.38
CA ALA A 95 -7.11 15.44 -19.01
C ALA A 95 -6.66 15.69 -20.45
N ALA A 96 -7.50 16.41 -21.20
CA ALA A 96 -7.26 16.70 -22.63
C ALA A 96 -6.03 17.59 -22.88
N ASP A 97 -5.54 18.27 -21.85
CA ASP A 97 -4.33 19.09 -21.85
C ASP A 97 -3.11 18.36 -21.27
N GLU A 98 -3.12 17.02 -21.36
CA GLU A 98 -1.96 16.14 -21.11
C GLU A 98 -1.45 16.19 -19.66
N ARG A 99 -2.36 16.27 -18.69
CA ARG A 99 -2.02 16.27 -17.26
C ARG A 99 -2.92 15.34 -16.43
N PRO A 100 -2.42 14.87 -15.27
CA PRO A 100 -3.19 14.00 -14.39
C PRO A 100 -4.30 14.77 -13.68
N VAL A 101 -5.47 14.15 -13.58
CA VAL A 101 -6.62 14.65 -12.82
C VAL A 101 -7.18 13.55 -11.93
N VAL A 102 -7.84 13.94 -10.85
CA VAL A 102 -8.63 13.03 -10.03
C VAL A 102 -10.04 12.95 -10.60
N LEU A 103 -10.50 11.74 -10.88
CA LEU A 103 -11.88 11.44 -11.23
C LEU A 103 -12.57 10.92 -9.96
N PRO A 104 -13.41 11.71 -9.26
CA PRO A 104 -14.13 11.24 -8.08
C PRO A 104 -15.01 10.03 -8.39
N ALA A 105 -15.47 9.30 -7.36
CA ALA A 105 -16.38 8.18 -7.57
C ALA A 105 -17.59 8.60 -8.43
N PRO A 106 -17.92 7.85 -9.50
CA PRO A 106 -18.92 8.28 -10.48
C PRO A 106 -20.32 8.48 -9.88
N GLU A 107 -20.61 7.84 -8.74
CA GLU A 107 -21.84 7.99 -7.98
C GLU A 107 -22.00 9.38 -7.31
N LEU A 108 -20.93 10.15 -7.22
CA LEU A 108 -20.95 11.53 -6.71
C LEU A 108 -21.31 12.54 -7.81
N HIS A 109 -21.24 12.17 -9.09
CA HIS A 109 -21.56 13.03 -10.24
C HIS A 109 -20.79 14.37 -10.25
N LEU A 110 -19.55 14.36 -9.76
CA LEU A 110 -18.67 15.52 -9.72
C LEU A 110 -17.79 15.58 -10.97
N GLU A 111 -17.40 16.80 -11.33
CA GLU A 111 -16.40 17.04 -12.37
C GLU A 111 -15.00 16.57 -11.92
N PRO A 112 -14.09 16.25 -12.86
CA PRO A 112 -12.70 15.96 -12.55
C PRO A 112 -12.05 17.10 -11.76
N VAL A 113 -11.29 16.75 -10.71
CA VAL A 113 -10.50 17.72 -9.94
C VAL A 113 -9.08 17.72 -10.47
N ASP A 114 -8.58 18.89 -10.85
CA ASP A 114 -7.24 19.08 -11.38
C ASP A 114 -6.30 19.59 -10.28
N PRO A 115 -5.37 18.76 -9.76
CA PRO A 115 -4.46 19.17 -8.71
C PRO A 115 -3.57 20.36 -9.09
N LEU A 116 -3.21 20.50 -10.37
CA LEU A 116 -2.39 21.64 -10.81
C LEU A 116 -3.19 22.94 -10.75
N ASN A 117 -4.48 22.93 -11.13
CA ASN A 117 -5.32 24.13 -11.03
C ASN A 117 -5.51 24.55 -9.57
N LEU A 118 -5.69 23.60 -8.65
CA LEU A 118 -5.76 23.91 -7.21
C LEU A 118 -4.45 24.54 -6.71
N ILE A 119 -3.29 24.01 -7.13
CA ILE A 119 -1.99 24.58 -6.75
C ILE A 119 -1.83 26.00 -7.31
N VAL A 120 -2.20 26.23 -8.58
CA VAL A 120 -2.16 27.58 -9.19
C VAL A 120 -3.07 28.53 -8.43
N GLU A 121 -4.30 28.12 -8.10
CA GLU A 121 -5.23 28.91 -7.30
C GLU A 121 -4.66 29.24 -5.92
N ALA A 122 -4.05 28.27 -5.23
CA ALA A 122 -3.40 28.49 -3.94
C ALA A 122 -2.25 29.50 -4.01
N LEU A 123 -1.42 29.44 -5.07
CA LEU A 123 -0.31 30.37 -5.28
C LEU A 123 -0.78 31.81 -5.57
N GLU A 124 -1.98 31.97 -6.13
CA GLU A 124 -2.59 33.28 -6.43
C GLU A 124 -3.48 33.80 -5.28
N SER A 125 -3.86 32.93 -4.35
CA SER A 125 -4.76 33.25 -3.24
C SER A 125 -4.08 34.14 -2.18
N PRO A 126 -4.79 35.15 -1.64
CA PRO A 126 -4.31 35.93 -0.50
C PRO A 126 -4.42 35.20 0.85
N VAL A 127 -5.06 34.04 0.89
CA VAL A 127 -5.30 33.24 2.10
C VAL A 127 -5.06 31.75 1.83
N PHE A 128 -4.65 31.02 2.86
CA PHE A 128 -4.56 29.56 2.80
C PHE A 128 -5.94 28.90 2.90
N GLY A 129 -6.04 27.68 2.38
CA GLY A 129 -7.20 26.80 2.52
C GLY A 129 -7.85 26.41 1.20
N VAL A 130 -7.19 26.60 0.06
CA VAL A 130 -7.68 26.12 -1.24
C VAL A 130 -7.76 24.59 -1.26
N PHE A 131 -6.74 23.90 -0.75
CA PHE A 131 -6.68 22.44 -0.74
C PHE A 131 -7.68 21.85 0.25
N THR A 132 -7.79 22.43 1.44
CA THR A 132 -8.78 22.01 2.44
C THR A 132 -10.20 22.31 1.99
N GLY A 133 -10.44 23.44 1.32
CA GLY A 133 -11.73 23.75 0.71
C GLY A 133 -12.15 22.72 -0.35
N ALA A 134 -11.22 22.30 -1.21
CA ALA A 134 -11.48 21.22 -2.18
C ALA A 134 -11.79 19.88 -1.48
N ALA A 135 -11.04 19.54 -0.43
CA ALA A 135 -11.27 18.34 0.37
C ALA A 135 -12.64 18.37 1.09
N ASP A 136 -13.04 19.53 1.62
CA ASP A 136 -14.32 19.73 2.30
C ASP A 136 -15.49 19.61 1.32
N MET A 137 -15.39 20.19 0.13
CA MET A 137 -16.39 20.03 -0.93
C MET A 137 -16.62 18.56 -1.29
N LEU A 138 -15.54 17.78 -1.44
CA LEU A 138 -15.64 16.34 -1.70
C LEU A 138 -16.27 15.58 -0.52
N ARG A 139 -15.92 15.95 0.71
CA ARG A 139 -16.47 15.33 1.93
C ARG A 139 -17.96 15.60 2.05
N ASP A 140 -18.41 16.81 1.77
CA ASP A 140 -19.82 17.18 1.79
C ASP A 140 -20.63 16.37 0.77
N ALA A 141 -20.12 16.20 -0.45
CA ALA A 141 -20.75 15.37 -1.47
C ALA A 141 -20.85 13.89 -1.03
N VAL A 142 -19.81 13.35 -0.39
CA VAL A 142 -19.84 11.98 0.17
C VAL A 142 -20.89 11.87 1.28
N LEU A 143 -20.97 12.85 2.18
CA LEU A 143 -21.96 12.86 3.26
C LEU A 143 -23.39 12.96 2.73
N GLU A 144 -23.64 13.79 1.73
CA GLU A 144 -24.94 13.88 1.05
C GLU A 144 -25.33 12.53 0.44
N ARG A 145 -24.40 11.87 -0.28
CA ARG A 145 -24.62 10.54 -0.85
C ARG A 145 -24.91 9.48 0.21
N GLN A 146 -24.20 9.51 1.33
CA GLN A 146 -24.40 8.57 2.44
C GLN A 146 -25.75 8.79 3.16
N ALA A 147 -26.23 10.03 3.22
CA ALA A 147 -27.55 10.34 3.77
C ALA A 147 -28.67 9.70 2.93
N GLU A 148 -28.51 9.67 1.60
CA GLU A 148 -29.45 9.01 0.69
C GLU A 148 -29.27 7.49 0.63
N HIS A 149 -28.03 7.01 0.81
CA HIS A 149 -27.65 5.61 0.73
C HIS A 149 -26.85 5.15 1.96
N PRO A 150 -27.51 4.88 3.10
CA PRO A 150 -26.83 4.43 4.31
C PRO A 150 -25.98 3.19 4.07
N GLY A 151 -24.71 3.24 4.48
CA GLY A 151 -23.75 2.15 4.30
C GLY A 151 -22.99 2.17 2.98
N TRP A 152 -23.31 3.09 2.07
CA TRP A 152 -22.46 3.35 0.90
C TRP A 152 -21.12 3.94 1.35
N LYS A 153 -20.02 3.47 0.75
CA LYS A 153 -18.70 4.06 0.87
C LYS A 153 -18.17 4.37 -0.54
N PRO A 154 -17.45 5.49 -0.71
CA PRO A 154 -16.75 5.75 -1.96
C PRO A 154 -15.72 4.64 -2.22
N VAL A 155 -15.57 4.26 -3.50
CA VAL A 155 -14.65 3.19 -3.93
C VAL A 155 -13.50 3.81 -4.71
N LYS A 156 -12.27 3.63 -4.23
CA LYS A 156 -11.03 4.08 -4.84
C LYS A 156 -10.38 2.95 -5.66
N GLU A 157 -9.90 3.27 -6.85
CA GLU A 157 -8.97 2.42 -7.62
C GLU A 157 -7.59 2.45 -6.93
N PRO A 158 -7.02 1.31 -6.55
CA PRO A 158 -5.74 1.30 -5.82
C PRO A 158 -4.60 1.95 -6.59
N THR A 159 -3.84 2.84 -5.94
CA THR A 159 -2.58 3.35 -6.46
C THR A 159 -1.43 2.40 -6.09
N PRO A 160 -0.65 1.91 -7.09
CA PRO A 160 0.52 1.09 -6.87
C PRO A 160 1.49 1.64 -5.82
N GLY A 161 1.87 0.83 -4.84
CA GLY A 161 2.80 1.21 -3.78
C GLY A 161 2.27 2.14 -2.68
N LEU A 162 1.08 2.75 -2.85
CA LEU A 162 0.44 3.60 -1.82
C LEU A 162 -0.81 2.97 -1.19
N ASP A 163 -1.53 2.10 -1.90
CA ASP A 163 -2.77 1.49 -1.42
C ASP A 163 -2.69 -0.04 -1.34
N PRO A 164 -3.61 -0.70 -0.61
CA PRO A 164 -3.84 -2.13 -0.74
C PRO A 164 -4.18 -2.51 -2.18
N TRP A 165 -3.38 -3.40 -2.74
CA TRP A 165 -3.64 -3.91 -4.09
C TRP A 165 -4.73 -4.96 -4.03
N GLY A 166 -5.54 -5.00 -5.08
CA GLY A 166 -6.45 -6.12 -5.32
C GLY A 166 -5.68 -7.43 -5.50
N SER A 167 -6.38 -8.56 -5.41
CA SER A 167 -5.79 -9.88 -5.62
C SER A 167 -5.22 -10.11 -7.03
N GLU A 168 -5.60 -9.28 -8.00
CA GLU A 168 -5.27 -9.45 -9.43
C GLU A 168 -3.82 -9.07 -9.79
N ASP A 169 -3.13 -8.29 -8.95
CA ASP A 169 -1.72 -7.93 -9.15
C ASP A 169 -0.73 -8.87 -8.43
N GLN A 170 -1.21 -10.03 -7.96
CA GLN A 170 -0.35 -10.98 -7.27
C GLN A 170 0.54 -11.72 -8.27
N HIS A 171 1.87 -11.66 -8.03
CA HIS A 171 2.86 -12.42 -8.79
C HIS A 171 2.40 -13.89 -8.98
N PRO A 172 2.46 -14.48 -10.18
CA PRO A 172 1.87 -15.82 -10.44
C PRO A 172 2.34 -16.91 -9.48
N TRP A 173 3.63 -16.88 -9.09
CA TRP A 173 4.17 -17.77 -8.06
C TRP A 173 3.47 -17.59 -6.71
N LEU A 174 3.23 -16.35 -6.27
CA LEU A 174 2.58 -16.05 -5.00
C LEU A 174 1.12 -16.50 -5.03
N ALA A 175 0.39 -16.23 -6.12
CA ALA A 175 -0.98 -16.69 -6.28
C ALA A 175 -1.07 -18.22 -6.19
N GLY A 176 -0.18 -18.94 -6.88
CA GLY A 176 -0.09 -20.40 -6.80
C GLY A 176 0.29 -20.91 -5.41
N TRP A 177 1.23 -20.24 -4.74
CA TRP A 177 1.64 -20.55 -3.38
C TRP A 177 0.48 -20.38 -2.39
N LEU A 178 -0.23 -19.25 -2.41
CA LEU A 178 -1.39 -18.96 -1.55
C LEU A 178 -2.53 -19.96 -1.76
N ALA A 179 -2.84 -20.29 -3.02
CA ALA A 179 -3.84 -21.30 -3.35
C ALA A 179 -3.47 -22.68 -2.78
N ALA A 180 -2.21 -23.08 -2.92
CA ALA A 180 -1.72 -24.34 -2.38
C ALA A 180 -1.78 -24.37 -0.84
N ARG A 181 -1.37 -23.29 -0.15
CA ARG A 181 -1.43 -23.22 1.31
C ARG A 181 -2.86 -23.27 1.83
N THR A 182 -3.76 -22.52 1.20
CA THR A 182 -5.19 -22.52 1.53
C THR A 182 -5.79 -23.93 1.39
N ALA A 183 -5.52 -24.62 0.28
CA ALA A 183 -6.01 -25.97 0.05
C ALA A 183 -5.42 -27.02 1.01
N GLN A 184 -4.22 -26.79 1.53
CA GLN A 184 -3.51 -27.72 2.42
C GLN A 184 -3.74 -27.42 3.91
N PHE A 185 -4.43 -26.33 4.27
CA PHE A 185 -4.53 -25.86 5.64
C PHE A 185 -5.10 -26.93 6.59
N ASP A 186 -6.17 -27.62 6.21
CA ASP A 186 -6.79 -28.65 7.05
C ASP A 186 -5.83 -29.83 7.32
N ALA A 187 -5.05 -30.24 6.34
CA ALA A 187 -4.05 -31.30 6.49
C ALA A 187 -2.88 -30.83 7.37
N TRP A 188 -2.40 -29.60 7.15
CA TRP A 188 -1.34 -29.00 7.97
C TRP A 188 -1.76 -28.88 9.43
N VAL A 189 -3.01 -28.45 9.71
CA VAL A 189 -3.56 -28.42 11.07
C VAL A 189 -3.56 -29.80 11.70
N ALA A 190 -4.01 -30.83 10.99
CA ALA A 190 -4.01 -32.20 11.50
C ALA A 190 -2.59 -32.69 11.86
N ASP A 191 -1.60 -32.36 11.02
CA ASP A 191 -0.19 -32.74 11.21
C ASP A 191 0.47 -32.04 12.41
N THR A 192 -0.09 -30.91 12.89
CA THR A 192 0.43 -30.22 14.09
C THR A 192 0.11 -30.98 15.39
N GLY A 193 -0.89 -31.86 15.38
CA GLY A 193 -1.38 -32.54 16.58
C GLY A 193 -2.10 -31.62 17.59
N VAL A 194 -2.31 -30.34 17.26
CA VAL A 194 -3.07 -29.39 18.07
C VAL A 194 -4.54 -29.38 17.63
N GLU A 195 -5.45 -29.16 18.58
CA GLU A 195 -6.88 -29.05 18.29
C GLU A 195 -7.16 -27.96 17.24
N LYS A 196 -8.00 -28.29 16.25
CA LYS A 196 -8.35 -27.37 15.15
C LYS A 196 -8.86 -26.00 15.63
N ALA A 197 -9.56 -25.97 16.76
CA ALA A 197 -10.10 -24.74 17.34
C ALA A 197 -9.03 -23.74 17.79
N ALA A 198 -7.79 -24.19 18.05
CA ALA A 198 -6.68 -23.30 18.38
C ALA A 198 -6.14 -22.53 17.15
N TRP A 199 -6.53 -22.94 15.93
CA TRP A 199 -6.10 -22.35 14.67
C TRP A 199 -7.15 -21.40 14.10
N ASP A 200 -7.57 -20.42 14.90
CA ASP A 200 -8.68 -19.48 14.61
C ASP A 200 -8.25 -18.18 13.90
N PHE A 201 -6.95 -18.04 13.61
CA PHE A 201 -6.32 -16.85 13.03
C PHE A 201 -6.40 -15.60 13.91
N SER A 202 -6.62 -15.76 15.21
CA SER A 202 -6.47 -14.68 16.18
C SER A 202 -4.98 -14.37 16.45
N PRO A 203 -4.63 -13.18 16.95
CA PRO A 203 -3.26 -12.91 17.39
C PRO A 203 -2.76 -13.87 18.49
N ALA A 204 -3.67 -14.46 19.28
CA ALA A 204 -3.33 -15.42 20.33
C ALA A 204 -2.92 -16.79 19.77
N SER A 205 -3.41 -17.18 18.58
CA SER A 205 -2.99 -18.44 17.95
C SER A 205 -1.52 -18.42 17.51
N LEU A 206 -0.89 -17.24 17.39
CA LEU A 206 0.55 -17.12 17.15
C LEU A 206 1.41 -17.62 18.32
N ASP A 207 0.91 -17.59 19.55
CA ASP A 207 1.62 -18.17 20.68
C ASP A 207 1.63 -19.70 20.60
N VAL A 208 0.56 -20.30 20.04
CA VAL A 208 0.49 -21.74 19.74
C VAL A 208 1.50 -22.09 18.65
N LEU A 209 1.52 -21.32 17.56
CA LEU A 209 2.47 -21.50 16.47
C LEU A 209 3.92 -21.38 16.94
N GLY A 210 4.23 -20.34 17.73
CA GLY A 210 5.56 -20.12 18.26
C GLY A 210 6.05 -21.26 19.14
N ARG A 211 5.19 -21.81 20.00
CA ARG A 211 5.53 -23.01 20.79
C ARG A 211 5.86 -24.20 19.90
N LEU A 212 5.03 -24.52 18.91
CA LEU A 212 5.27 -25.62 17.98
C LEU A 212 6.59 -25.46 17.20
N VAL A 213 6.89 -24.25 16.74
CA VAL A 213 8.18 -23.96 16.08
C VAL A 213 9.34 -24.22 17.03
N THR A 214 9.28 -23.73 18.27
CA THR A 214 10.35 -23.96 19.25
C THR A 214 10.46 -25.42 19.70
N GLU A 215 9.38 -26.19 19.70
CA GLU A 215 9.41 -27.61 20.04
C GLU A 215 9.98 -28.44 18.90
N ARG A 216 9.59 -28.15 17.66
CA ARG A 216 9.99 -28.89 16.46
C ARG A 216 11.43 -28.59 16.03
N TYR A 217 11.89 -27.36 16.21
CA TYR A 217 13.21 -26.92 15.74
C TYR A 217 14.14 -26.60 16.92
N PRO A 218 15.30 -27.28 17.04
CA PRO A 218 16.24 -27.03 18.14
C PRO A 218 16.93 -25.65 18.06
N GLY A 219 16.88 -24.98 16.90
CA GLY A 219 17.47 -23.67 16.67
C GLY A 219 17.15 -23.12 15.28
N GLY A 220 17.58 -21.88 15.02
CA GLY A 220 17.27 -21.17 13.76
C GLY A 220 17.80 -21.87 12.51
N GLU A 221 19.03 -22.40 12.55
CA GLU A 221 19.62 -23.13 11.42
C GLU A 221 18.81 -24.37 11.02
N ALA A 222 18.15 -25.02 11.97
CA ALA A 222 17.28 -26.16 11.69
C ALA A 222 15.99 -25.72 11.00
N PHE A 223 15.45 -24.55 11.37
CA PHE A 223 14.28 -23.97 10.71
C PHE A 223 14.62 -23.47 9.29
N GLU A 224 15.76 -22.78 9.11
CA GLU A 224 16.26 -22.31 7.81
C GLU A 224 16.44 -23.47 6.82
N ARG A 225 17.03 -24.59 7.26
CA ARG A 225 17.22 -25.78 6.40
C ARG A 225 15.89 -26.38 5.92
N ASP A 226 14.86 -26.26 6.75
CA ASP A 226 13.53 -26.77 6.49
C ASP A 226 12.59 -25.69 5.93
N GLU A 227 13.09 -24.55 5.43
CA GLU A 227 12.27 -23.44 4.91
C GLU A 227 11.22 -23.95 3.92
N GLU A 228 11.60 -24.83 2.99
CA GLU A 228 10.71 -25.42 1.97
C GLU A 228 9.87 -26.62 2.46
N ALA A 229 10.05 -27.07 3.70
CA ALA A 229 9.31 -28.20 4.24
C ALA A 229 7.83 -27.87 4.46
N PRO A 230 6.91 -28.85 4.33
CA PRO A 230 5.46 -28.60 4.44
C PRO A 230 5.05 -27.89 5.75
N PHE A 231 5.68 -28.24 6.87
CA PHE A 231 5.41 -27.60 8.15
C PHE A 231 5.80 -26.11 8.14
N ALA A 232 7.04 -25.79 7.71
CA ALA A 232 7.55 -24.42 7.70
C ALA A 232 6.75 -23.54 6.74
N GLN A 233 6.45 -24.03 5.53
CA GLN A 233 5.64 -23.31 4.55
C GLN A 233 4.22 -23.02 5.06
N GLY A 234 3.58 -23.98 5.74
CA GLY A 234 2.28 -23.75 6.38
C GLY A 234 2.36 -22.77 7.56
N ALA A 235 3.44 -22.82 8.35
CA ALA A 235 3.68 -21.89 9.45
C ALA A 235 3.89 -20.44 8.97
N ILE A 236 4.70 -20.25 7.92
CA ILE A 236 4.96 -18.95 7.28
C ILE A 236 3.65 -18.36 6.79
N TRP A 237 2.86 -19.15 6.06
CA TRP A 237 1.55 -18.73 5.59
C TRP A 237 0.60 -18.38 6.73
N TYR A 238 0.46 -19.27 7.73
CA TYR A 238 -0.44 -19.03 8.85
C TYR A 238 -0.10 -17.72 9.59
N ALA A 239 1.18 -17.47 9.86
CA ALA A 239 1.61 -16.25 10.53
C ALA A 239 1.29 -14.98 9.72
N GLY A 240 1.50 -15.01 8.41
CA GLY A 240 1.14 -13.88 7.55
C GLY A 240 -0.38 -13.68 7.44
N GLU A 241 -1.16 -14.75 7.38
CA GLU A 241 -2.63 -14.71 7.36
C GLU A 241 -3.23 -14.09 8.63
N VAL A 242 -2.64 -14.37 9.81
CA VAL A 242 -3.03 -13.67 11.04
C VAL A 242 -2.79 -12.16 10.88
N GLY A 243 -1.68 -11.75 10.28
CA GLY A 243 -1.42 -10.34 10.03
C GLY A 243 -2.37 -9.69 9.06
N ILE A 244 -2.68 -10.37 7.96
CA ILE A 244 -3.65 -9.87 6.98
C ILE A 244 -5.02 -9.67 7.63
N ARG A 245 -5.53 -10.69 8.33
CA ARG A 245 -6.88 -10.65 8.92
C ARG A 245 -7.03 -9.67 10.08
N ASN A 246 -5.96 -9.32 10.79
CA ASN A 246 -6.03 -8.50 12.00
C ASN A 246 -5.39 -7.11 11.87
N ARG A 247 -4.67 -6.85 10.78
CA ARG A 247 -3.83 -5.65 10.59
C ARG A 247 -3.88 -5.09 9.17
N SER A 248 -4.88 -5.43 8.35
CA SER A 248 -5.02 -4.92 6.98
C SER A 248 -3.75 -5.11 6.13
N GLY A 249 -3.03 -6.21 6.36
CA GLY A 249 -1.85 -6.56 5.59
C GLY A 249 -2.21 -7.08 4.19
N ALA A 250 -1.23 -7.13 3.30
CA ALA A 250 -1.32 -7.77 2.00
C ALA A 250 -0.06 -8.60 1.74
N TRP A 251 -0.24 -9.80 1.16
CA TRP A 251 0.87 -10.63 0.72
C TRP A 251 1.60 -10.01 -0.48
N ARG A 252 2.92 -10.17 -0.49
CA ARG A 252 3.84 -9.73 -1.54
C ARG A 252 4.91 -10.77 -1.79
N TYR A 253 5.40 -10.76 -3.02
CA TYR A 253 6.54 -11.54 -3.47
C TYR A 253 7.20 -10.77 -4.60
N ARG A 254 8.53 -10.75 -4.62
CA ARG A 254 9.30 -10.06 -5.65
C ARG A 254 10.48 -10.92 -6.08
N GLU A 255 10.63 -11.08 -7.39
CA GLU A 255 11.83 -11.65 -8.00
C GLU A 255 12.90 -10.57 -8.17
N PRO A 256 14.19 -10.95 -8.12
CA PRO A 256 15.26 -10.01 -8.42
C PRO A 256 15.10 -9.47 -9.84
N ALA A 257 15.43 -8.18 -10.03
CA ALA A 257 15.52 -7.60 -11.36
C ALA A 257 16.58 -8.36 -12.20
N GLU A 258 16.36 -8.44 -13.51
CA GLU A 258 17.33 -9.07 -14.40
C GLU A 258 18.69 -8.37 -14.30
N GLY A 259 19.76 -9.15 -14.13
CA GLY A 259 21.12 -8.64 -13.99
C GLY A 259 21.49 -8.14 -12.60
N LEU A 260 20.60 -8.24 -11.59
CA LEU A 260 20.96 -7.90 -10.20
C LEU A 260 22.04 -8.87 -9.68
N PRO A 261 23.16 -8.39 -9.12
CA PRO A 261 24.23 -9.25 -8.63
C PRO A 261 23.76 -10.20 -7.51
N PRO A 262 24.19 -11.47 -7.47
CA PRO A 262 23.75 -12.43 -6.46
C PRO A 262 23.92 -11.95 -5.02
N GLU A 263 25.00 -11.23 -4.72
CA GLU A 263 25.27 -10.66 -3.40
C GLU A 263 24.27 -9.57 -2.99
N GLU A 264 23.70 -8.85 -3.95
CA GLU A 264 22.63 -7.88 -3.69
C GLU A 264 21.29 -8.59 -3.48
N VAL A 265 21.05 -9.69 -4.22
CA VAL A 265 19.90 -10.56 -4.00
C VAL A 265 19.92 -11.13 -2.58
N GLU A 266 21.07 -11.66 -2.14
CA GLU A 266 21.23 -12.24 -0.80
C GLU A 266 21.05 -11.22 0.33
N ARG A 267 21.46 -9.96 0.10
CA ARG A 267 21.29 -8.88 1.09
C ARG A 267 19.84 -8.39 1.19
N ASN A 268 19.05 -8.53 0.14
CA ASN A 268 17.66 -8.09 0.13
C ASN A 268 16.74 -9.20 0.65
N ILE A 269 16.44 -9.13 1.94
CA ILE A 269 15.59 -10.09 2.64
C ILE A 269 14.18 -10.26 2.04
N TYR A 270 13.68 -9.27 1.27
CA TYR A 270 12.35 -9.29 0.66
C TYR A 270 12.29 -9.95 -0.73
N LEU A 271 13.44 -10.24 -1.33
CA LEU A 271 13.48 -10.97 -2.60
C LEU A 271 13.31 -12.47 -2.37
N LEU A 272 12.61 -13.12 -3.30
CA LEU A 272 12.40 -14.57 -3.32
C LEU A 272 11.69 -15.11 -2.06
N ARG A 273 11.04 -14.26 -1.27
CA ARG A 273 10.26 -14.65 -0.08
C ARG A 273 8.89 -14.00 -0.03
N PRO A 274 7.84 -14.77 0.32
CA PRO A 274 6.53 -14.19 0.58
C PRO A 274 6.60 -13.36 1.86
N HIS A 275 6.08 -12.14 1.80
CA HIS A 275 6.10 -11.20 2.91
C HIS A 275 4.78 -10.44 2.99
N VAL A 276 4.48 -9.90 4.16
CA VAL A 276 3.26 -9.13 4.41
C VAL A 276 3.65 -7.67 4.60
N VAL A 277 2.98 -6.78 3.88
CA VAL A 277 3.11 -5.32 4.01
C VAL A 277 1.75 -4.73 4.37
N GLN A 278 1.73 -3.57 5.02
CA GLN A 278 0.50 -2.81 5.26
C GLN A 278 0.44 -1.61 4.33
N PRO A 279 0.06 -1.79 3.06
CA PRO A 279 0.15 -0.72 2.09
C PRO A 279 -0.84 0.43 2.39
N ALA A 280 -2.00 0.14 3.01
CA ALA A 280 -2.96 1.16 3.48
C ALA A 280 -2.49 1.97 4.69
N VAL A 281 -1.37 1.60 5.31
CA VAL A 281 -0.86 2.29 6.50
C VAL A 281 0.52 2.83 6.13
N ARG A 282 0.66 4.16 6.10
CA ARG A 282 1.89 4.84 5.68
C ARG A 282 3.10 4.52 6.55
N GLU A 283 2.90 4.39 7.87
CA GLU A 283 3.90 3.86 8.82
C GLU A 283 3.78 2.34 9.03
N GLY A 284 2.93 1.69 8.25
CA GLY A 284 2.69 0.27 8.29
C GLY A 284 3.93 -0.49 7.88
N GLY A 285 4.50 -1.22 8.84
CA GLY A 285 5.68 -2.04 8.58
C GLY A 285 5.43 -3.10 7.50
N GLY A 286 6.50 -3.47 6.81
CA GLY A 286 6.61 -4.77 6.17
C GLY A 286 7.17 -5.78 7.17
N ASP A 287 6.72 -7.02 7.10
CA ASP A 287 7.41 -8.11 7.77
C ASP A 287 7.39 -9.37 6.92
N ILE A 288 8.37 -10.21 7.18
CA ILE A 288 8.55 -11.47 6.49
C ILE A 288 8.27 -12.53 7.55
N PRO A 289 7.12 -13.23 7.49
CA PRO A 289 6.74 -14.19 8.52
C PRO A 289 7.81 -15.25 8.79
N PHE A 290 8.59 -15.62 7.76
CA PHE A 290 9.78 -16.47 7.91
C PHE A 290 10.74 -15.96 8.99
N PHE A 291 11.13 -14.68 8.97
CA PHE A 291 12.08 -14.15 9.96
C PHE A 291 11.48 -14.06 11.37
N ALA A 292 10.15 -13.93 11.49
CA ALA A 292 9.47 -14.03 12.77
C ALA A 292 9.60 -15.42 13.41
N LEU A 293 9.37 -16.46 12.60
CA LEU A 293 9.45 -17.86 13.03
C LEU A 293 10.89 -18.32 13.22
N LEU A 294 11.80 -17.87 12.35
CA LEU A 294 13.23 -18.08 12.49
C LEU A 294 13.76 -17.49 13.80
N GLN A 295 13.34 -16.27 14.14
CA GLN A 295 13.69 -15.66 15.41
C GLN A 295 13.14 -16.48 16.59
N ALA A 296 11.89 -16.95 16.51
CA ALA A 296 11.31 -17.82 17.53
C ALA A 296 12.16 -19.08 17.75
N ALA A 297 12.55 -19.77 16.68
CA ALA A 297 13.40 -20.96 16.74
C ALA A 297 14.80 -20.65 17.28
N ARG A 298 15.43 -19.57 16.80
CA ARG A 298 16.81 -19.16 17.16
C ARG A 298 16.92 -18.75 18.62
N GLU A 299 15.97 -17.96 19.11
CA GLU A 299 15.98 -17.43 20.48
C GLU A 299 15.24 -18.32 21.47
N ARG A 300 14.61 -19.41 20.99
CA ARG A 300 13.72 -20.26 21.78
C ARG A 300 12.58 -19.44 22.42
N ASN A 301 12.12 -18.41 21.73
CA ASN A 301 11.10 -17.47 22.19
C ASN A 301 9.77 -17.68 21.44
N PRO A 302 8.79 -18.38 22.03
CA PRO A 302 7.52 -18.65 21.37
C PRO A 302 6.66 -17.40 21.16
N GLU A 303 6.95 -16.28 21.83
CA GLU A 303 6.19 -15.03 21.66
C GLU A 303 6.69 -14.16 20.50
N ALA A 304 7.81 -14.53 19.87
CA ALA A 304 8.41 -13.74 18.79
C ALA A 304 7.45 -13.48 17.61
N PRO A 305 6.65 -14.46 17.12
CA PRO A 305 5.70 -14.21 16.04
C PRO A 305 4.61 -13.20 16.41
N ARG A 306 4.04 -13.32 17.62
CA ARG A 306 3.04 -12.36 18.14
C ARG A 306 3.63 -10.98 18.34
N THR A 307 4.83 -10.89 18.88
CA THR A 307 5.55 -9.62 19.11
C THR A 307 5.81 -8.89 17.79
N ARG A 308 6.21 -9.62 16.74
CA ARG A 308 6.42 -9.05 15.41
C ARG A 308 5.13 -8.55 14.79
N LEU A 309 4.06 -9.33 14.88
CA LEU A 309 2.73 -8.89 14.43
C LEU A 309 2.24 -7.64 15.17
N GLY A 310 2.58 -7.50 16.45
CA GLY A 310 2.28 -6.31 17.24
C GLY A 310 2.91 -5.01 16.71
N ARG A 311 3.89 -5.09 15.79
CA ARG A 311 4.49 -3.91 15.14
C ARG A 311 3.66 -3.38 13.98
N TYR A 312 2.77 -4.20 13.43
CA TYR A 312 1.82 -3.69 12.44
C TYR A 312 0.85 -2.74 13.11
N ALA A 313 0.58 -1.62 12.44
CA ALA A 313 -0.39 -0.64 12.90
C ALA A 313 -1.78 -1.28 13.00
N ALA A 314 -2.62 -0.74 13.89
CA ALA A 314 -4.02 -1.13 13.94
C ALA A 314 -4.69 -0.86 12.57
N PRO A 315 -5.65 -1.69 12.14
CA PRO A 315 -6.48 -1.36 10.99
C PRO A 315 -7.06 0.04 11.17
N THR A 316 -6.81 0.92 10.21
CA THR A 316 -7.53 2.19 10.13
C THR A 316 -8.87 1.93 9.46
N ASP A 317 -9.95 2.49 9.99
CA ASP A 317 -11.23 2.52 9.30
C ASP A 317 -11.07 3.47 8.10
N SER A 318 -10.70 2.92 6.95
CA SER A 318 -10.52 3.75 5.77
C SER A 318 -11.85 4.41 5.40
N PRO A 319 -11.86 5.72 5.14
CA PRO A 319 -13.05 6.44 4.66
C PRO A 319 -13.52 5.95 3.28
N VAL A 320 -12.64 5.29 2.53
CA VAL A 320 -12.91 4.67 1.23
C VAL A 320 -12.79 3.15 1.29
N SER A 321 -13.51 2.47 0.39
CA SER A 321 -13.23 1.07 0.04
C SER A 321 -12.33 1.01 -1.19
N TYR A 322 -11.58 -0.07 -1.36
CA TYR A 322 -10.69 -0.25 -2.50
C TYR A 322 -11.30 -1.20 -3.53
N ARG A 323 -11.24 -0.86 -4.82
CA ARG A 323 -11.70 -1.76 -5.88
C ARG A 323 -10.83 -3.02 -5.91
N GLY A 324 -11.45 -4.19 -6.02
CA GLY A 324 -10.73 -5.47 -6.13
C GLY A 324 -10.09 -6.00 -4.84
N VAL A 325 -10.23 -5.27 -3.72
CA VAL A 325 -9.81 -5.71 -2.39
C VAL A 325 -11.05 -6.14 -1.62
N GLN A 326 -11.22 -7.44 -1.37
CA GLN A 326 -12.31 -7.91 -0.50
C GLN A 326 -12.00 -7.47 0.95
N ALA A 327 -13.00 -6.88 1.60
CA ALA A 327 -12.97 -6.51 3.02
C ALA A 327 -13.00 -7.74 3.93
#